data_AF-A0A832WW79-F1
#
_entry.id   AF-A0A832WW79-F1
#
_cell.length_a   1.000
_cell.length_b   1.000
_cell.length_c   1.000
_cell.angle_alpha   90.00
_cell.angle_beta   90.00
_cell.angle_gamma   90.00
#
_symmetry.space_group_name_H-M   'P 1'
#
loop_
_entity.id
_entity.type
_entity.pdbx_description
1 polymer ?
#
loop_
_entity_poly.entity_id
_entity_poly.type
_entity_poly.pdbx_seq_one_letter_code
_entity_poly.pdbx_strand_id
1 'polypeptide(L)'
;MVLRDIEPHPVLNLAIKAAEETVAQACVTEGSPLVGKTLKEARVQDNTGMWVQVIKRGGKTLRPKGDSRIQNGDVLIASGYSKGVESFKKLASPEQTCQIEE
;
A
#
# COMPACT_ATOMS: atom_id res chain seq x y z
N MET A 1 24.09 -5.61 -31.13
CA MET A 1 24.13 -4.71 -29.96
C MET A 1 24.66 -5.53 -28.80
N VAL A 2 25.86 -5.23 -28.31
CA VAL A 2 26.59 -6.10 -27.39
C VAL A 2 26.02 -5.91 -25.98
N LEU A 3 25.34 -6.93 -25.46
CA LEU A 3 25.17 -7.10 -24.02
C LEU A 3 26.58 -7.34 -23.47
N ARG A 4 27.16 -6.35 -22.79
CA ARG A 4 28.38 -6.60 -22.03
C ARG A 4 27.97 -7.36 -20.78
N ASP A 5 28.62 -8.48 -20.55
CA ASP A 5 28.52 -9.37 -19.39
C ASP A 5 29.13 -8.69 -18.14
N ILE A 6 28.63 -7.51 -17.79
CA ILE A 6 29.06 -6.75 -16.62
C ILE A 6 28.04 -7.05 -15.54
N GLU A 7 28.44 -7.80 -14.52
CA GLU A 7 27.64 -7.88 -13.30
C GLU A 7 27.38 -6.45 -12.81
N PRO A 8 26.10 -6.05 -12.65
CA PRO A 8 25.78 -4.71 -12.18
C PRO A 8 26.52 -4.43 -10.88
N HIS A 9 27.19 -3.29 -10.81
CA HIS A 9 27.84 -2.86 -9.58
C HIS A 9 26.82 -2.96 -8.43
N PRO A 10 27.18 -3.44 -7.22
CA PRO A 10 26.22 -3.70 -6.14
C PRO A 10 25.23 -2.56 -5.85
N VAL A 11 25.67 -1.31 -6.03
CA VAL A 11 24.82 -0.10 -5.91
C VAL A 11 23.63 -0.12 -6.88
N LEU A 12 23.81 -0.56 -8.13
CA LEU A 12 22.75 -0.65 -9.13
C LEU A 12 21.74 -1.74 -8.78
N ASN A 13 22.20 -2.90 -8.30
CA ASN A 13 21.31 -3.97 -7.84
C ASN A 13 20.44 -3.54 -6.66
N LEU A 14 20.99 -2.79 -5.72
CA LEU A 14 20.23 -2.22 -4.60
C LEU A 14 19.21 -1.19 -5.07
N ALA A 15 19.56 -0.35 -6.04
CA ALA A 15 18.65 0.64 -6.62
C ALA A 15 17.48 -0.02 -7.36
N ILE A 16 17.75 -1.06 -8.16
CA ILE A 16 16.72 -1.83 -8.88
C ILE A 16 15.75 -2.47 -7.88
N LYS A 17 16.25 -3.19 -6.86
CA LYS A 17 15.39 -3.80 -5.82
C LYS A 17 14.55 -2.78 -5.06
N ALA A 18 15.07 -1.58 -4.82
CA ALA A 18 14.33 -0.52 -4.16
C ALA A 18 13.24 0.12 -5.04
N ALA A 19 13.40 0.05 -6.36
CA ALA A 19 12.46 0.59 -7.34
C ALA A 19 11.39 -0.42 -7.78
N GLU A 20 11.49 -1.69 -7.35
CA GLU A 20 10.45 -2.68 -7.61
C GLU A 20 9.13 -2.26 -6.98
N GLU A 21 8.14 -2.02 -7.85
CA GLU A 21 6.76 -1.82 -7.44
C GLU A 21 6.11 -3.16 -7.08
N THR A 22 5.22 -3.12 -6.10
CA THR A 22 4.46 -4.28 -5.64
C THR A 22 3.04 -3.86 -5.27
N VAL A 23 2.17 -4.86 -5.10
CA VAL A 23 0.81 -4.70 -4.62
C VAL A 23 0.72 -5.27 -3.20
N ALA A 24 0.12 -4.50 -2.31
CA ALA A 24 -0.15 -4.93 -0.94
C ALA A 24 -1.61 -4.70 -0.59
N GLN A 25 -2.09 -5.52 0.34
CA GLN A 25 -3.43 -5.38 0.90
C GLN A 25 -3.33 -5.25 2.43
N ALA A 26 -4.19 -4.42 3.01
CA ALA A 26 -4.32 -4.24 4.45
C ALA A 26 -5.77 -3.93 4.83
N CYS A 27 -6.22 -4.45 5.98
CA CYS A 27 -7.53 -4.13 6.52
C CYS A 27 -7.44 -2.94 7.46
N VAL A 28 -8.43 -2.06 7.44
CA VAL A 28 -8.50 -0.89 8.32
C VAL A 28 -9.11 -1.32 9.64
N THR A 29 -8.29 -1.40 10.69
CA THR A 29 -8.74 -1.80 12.03
C THR A 29 -9.27 -0.60 12.82
N GLU A 30 -9.93 -0.84 13.96
CA GLU A 30 -10.64 0.21 14.71
C GLU A 30 -9.68 1.28 15.25
N GLY A 31 -8.47 0.87 15.66
CA GLY A 31 -7.40 1.78 16.09
C GLY A 31 -6.64 2.45 14.94
N SER A 32 -7.01 2.24 13.69
CA SER A 32 -6.28 2.85 12.57
C SER A 32 -6.51 4.35 12.50
N PRO A 33 -5.44 5.17 12.36
CA PRO A 33 -5.57 6.61 12.13
C PRO A 33 -6.22 6.97 10.79
N LEU A 34 -6.57 5.99 9.95
CA LEU A 34 -7.28 6.17 8.69
C LEU A 34 -8.81 6.22 8.87
N VAL A 35 -9.34 5.63 9.95
CA VAL A 35 -10.80 5.52 10.16
C VAL A 35 -11.43 6.91 10.16
N GLY A 36 -12.47 7.08 9.35
CA GLY A 36 -13.21 8.32 9.23
C GLY A 36 -12.54 9.39 8.38
N LYS A 37 -11.29 9.22 7.91
CA LYS A 37 -10.66 10.16 6.98
C LYS A 37 -11.04 9.86 5.53
N THR A 38 -11.08 10.88 4.70
CA THR A 38 -11.05 10.70 3.24
C THR A 38 -9.65 10.31 2.79
N LEU A 39 -9.51 9.70 1.61
CA LEU A 39 -8.19 9.38 1.05
C LEU A 39 -7.28 10.61 0.90
N LYS A 40 -7.85 11.77 0.56
CA LYS A 40 -7.12 13.04 0.45
C LYS A 40 -6.58 13.52 1.80
N GLU A 41 -7.33 13.33 2.88
CA GLU A 41 -6.90 13.67 4.24
C GLU A 41 -5.92 12.64 4.80
N ALA A 42 -6.11 11.37 4.48
CA ALA A 42 -5.28 10.26 4.94
C ALA A 42 -3.84 10.33 4.41
N ARG A 43 -3.63 10.92 3.22
CA ARG A 43 -2.32 11.09 2.57
C ARG A 43 -1.49 9.80 2.58
N VAL A 44 -2.13 8.67 2.24
CA VAL A 44 -1.50 7.34 2.30
C VAL A 44 -0.21 7.28 1.48
N GLN A 45 -0.24 7.87 0.28
CA GLN A 45 0.92 7.95 -0.60
C GLN A 45 2.07 8.73 0.02
N ASP A 46 1.82 9.89 0.61
CA ASP A 46 2.88 10.71 1.22
C ASP A 46 3.50 10.01 2.44
N ASN A 47 2.68 9.33 3.23
CA ASN A 47 3.10 8.68 4.47
C ASN A 47 3.81 7.33 4.26
N THR A 48 3.53 6.65 3.14
CA THR A 48 3.93 5.25 2.96
C THR A 48 4.59 4.96 1.61
N GLY A 49 4.45 5.85 0.62
CA GLY A 49 4.83 5.57 -0.76
C GLY A 49 3.86 4.62 -1.49
N MET A 50 2.73 4.27 -0.88
CA MET A 50 1.71 3.38 -1.45
C MET A 50 0.45 4.17 -1.85
N TRP A 51 -0.09 3.87 -3.02
CA TRP A 51 -1.31 4.47 -3.55
C TRP A 51 -2.46 3.47 -3.54
N VAL A 52 -3.56 3.84 -2.89
CA VAL A 52 -4.76 2.99 -2.79
C VAL A 52 -5.47 2.93 -4.14
N GLN A 53 -5.57 1.72 -4.69
CA GLN A 53 -6.17 1.43 -5.99
C GLN A 53 -7.61 0.94 -5.85
N VAL A 54 -7.93 0.24 -4.77
CA VAL A 54 -9.24 -0.38 -4.54
C VAL A 54 -9.58 -0.35 -3.05
N ILE A 55 -10.86 -0.12 -2.75
CA ILE A 55 -11.44 -0.35 -1.41
C ILE A 55 -12.46 -1.47 -1.53
N LYS A 56 -12.28 -2.58 -0.81
CA LYS A 56 -13.34 -3.59 -0.63
C LYS A 56 -14.07 -3.31 0.69
N ARG A 57 -15.40 -3.22 0.64
CA ARG A 57 -16.27 -2.93 1.79
C ARG A 57 -17.57 -3.72 1.70
N GLY A 58 -17.84 -4.56 2.70
CA GLY A 58 -19.10 -5.32 2.79
C GLY A 58 -19.43 -6.09 1.51
N GLY A 59 -18.44 -6.78 0.93
CA GLY A 59 -18.57 -7.54 -0.33
C GLY A 59 -18.60 -6.71 -1.62
N LYS A 60 -18.55 -5.37 -1.54
CA LYS A 60 -18.48 -4.48 -2.71
C LYS A 60 -17.07 -4.02 -2.98
N THR A 61 -16.74 -3.85 -4.26
CA THR A 61 -15.48 -3.27 -4.72
C THR A 61 -15.73 -1.83 -5.16
N LEU A 62 -15.02 -0.88 -4.55
CA LEU A 62 -15.16 0.55 -4.79
C LEU A 62 -13.91 1.10 -5.45
N ARG A 63 -14.08 1.93 -6.48
CA ARG A 63 -13.00 2.71 -7.07
C ARG A 63 -12.72 3.93 -6.20
N PRO A 64 -11.53 4.06 -5.60
CA PRO A 64 -11.19 5.16 -4.72
C PRO A 64 -11.16 6.49 -5.47
N LYS A 65 -11.65 7.53 -4.78
CA LYS A 65 -11.52 8.93 -5.14
C LYS A 65 -10.95 9.68 -3.94
N GLY A 66 -10.42 10.89 -4.15
CA GLY A 66 -9.85 11.68 -3.05
C GLY A 66 -10.83 11.93 -1.90
N ASP A 67 -12.12 12.04 -2.18
CA ASP A 67 -13.21 12.23 -1.22
C ASP A 67 -13.79 10.92 -0.64
N SER A 68 -13.29 9.76 -1.07
CA SER A 68 -13.74 8.46 -0.54
C SER A 68 -13.32 8.34 0.92
N ARG A 69 -14.31 8.22 1.81
CA ARG A 69 -14.10 8.05 3.25
C ARG A 69 -13.75 6.61 3.58
N ILE A 70 -12.65 6.42 4.29
CA ILE A 70 -12.16 5.14 4.79
C ILE A 70 -12.95 4.78 6.06
N GLN A 71 -13.36 3.52 6.16
CA GLN A 71 -14.16 2.99 7.27
C GLN A 71 -13.42 1.83 7.93
N ASN A 72 -13.73 1.60 9.21
CA ASN A 72 -13.33 0.38 9.88
C ASN A 72 -13.87 -0.85 9.12
N GLY A 73 -13.05 -1.90 9.01
CA GLY A 73 -13.36 -3.10 8.25
C GLY A 73 -13.15 -2.98 6.74
N ASP A 74 -12.77 -1.82 6.22
CA ASP A 74 -12.34 -1.69 4.83
C ASP A 74 -11.10 -2.52 4.57
N VAL A 75 -11.01 -3.06 3.37
CA VAL A 75 -9.79 -3.67 2.86
C VAL A 75 -9.25 -2.76 1.76
N LEU A 76 -8.07 -2.19 2.00
CA LEU A 76 -7.37 -1.33 1.05
C LEU A 76 -6.39 -2.17 0.25
N ILE A 77 -6.49 -2.13 -1.07
CA ILE A 77 -5.48 -2.67 -1.97
C ILE A 77 -4.72 -1.48 -2.53
N ALA A 78 -3.41 -1.46 -2.32
CA ALA A 78 -2.53 -0.39 -2.74
C ALA A 78 -1.34 -0.94 -3.51
N SER A 79 -0.80 -0.14 -4.43
CA SER A 79 0.46 -0.43 -5.12
C SER A 79 1.49 0.64 -4.81
N GLY A 80 2.76 0.34 -4.95
CA GLY A 80 3.85 1.27 -4.71
C GLY A 80 5.17 0.53 -4.53
N TYR A 81 6.22 1.25 -4.15
CA TYR A 81 7.52 0.64 -3.93
C TYR A 81 7.49 -0.37 -2.77
N SER A 82 8.21 -1.48 -2.92
CA SER A 82 8.29 -2.56 -1.93
C SER A 82 8.60 -2.09 -0.50
N LYS A 83 9.43 -1.04 -0.36
CA LYS A 83 9.77 -0.42 0.93
C LYS A 83 8.56 0.18 1.67
N GLY A 84 7.50 0.55 0.95
CA GLY A 84 6.30 1.19 1.50
C GLY A 84 5.29 0.23 2.13
N VAL A 85 5.40 -1.07 1.84
CA VAL A 85 4.41 -2.08 2.23
C VAL A 85 4.24 -2.19 3.74
N GLU A 86 5.34 -2.18 4.49
CA GLU A 86 5.30 -2.31 5.95
C GLU A 86 4.65 -1.08 6.59
N SER A 87 5.06 0.13 6.17
CA SER A 87 4.47 1.39 6.63
C SER A 87 2.97 1.47 6.31
N PHE A 88 2.56 1.01 5.12
CA PHE A 88 1.16 0.92 4.73
C PHE A 88 0.36 -0.04 5.62
N LYS A 89 0.88 -1.24 5.87
CA LYS A 89 0.23 -2.21 6.77
C LYS A 89 0.11 -1.67 8.18
N LYS A 90 1.15 -1.05 8.74
CA LYS A 90 1.12 -0.43 10.08
C LYS A 90 0.13 0.73 10.15
N LEU A 91 0.05 1.56 9.12
CA LEU A 91 -0.89 2.69 9.07
C LEU A 91 -2.35 2.21 9.04
N ALA A 92 -2.63 1.13 8.29
CA ALA A 92 -3.98 0.56 8.21
C ALA A 92 -4.34 -0.35 9.39
N SER A 93 -3.37 -1.05 9.97
CA SER A 93 -3.59 -2.06 11.02
C SER A 93 -2.49 -1.99 12.09
N PRO A 94 -2.49 -0.97 12.99
CA PRO A 94 -1.37 -0.74 13.92
C PRO A 94 -1.10 -1.89 14.91
N GLU A 95 -2.16 -2.61 15.32
CA GLU A 95 -2.10 -3.60 16.41
C GLU A 95 -2.55 -5.01 16.00
N GLN A 96 -3.05 -5.20 14.77
CA GLN A 96 -3.65 -6.46 14.33
C GLN A 96 -3.20 -6.84 12.93
N THR A 97 -2.95 -8.13 12.73
CA THR A 97 -2.74 -8.72 11.40
C THR A 97 -4.09 -9.23 10.91
N CYS A 98 -4.63 -8.62 9.86
CA CYS A 98 -5.86 -9.11 9.26
C CYS A 98 -5.57 -10.36 8.42
N GLN A 99 -6.26 -11.46 8.70
CA GLN A 99 -6.30 -12.61 7.79
C GLN A 99 -7.17 -12.24 6.62
N ILE A 100 -6.53 -12.03 5.47
CA ILE A 100 -7.21 -11.82 4.20
C ILE A 100 -7.53 -13.21 3.68
N GLU A 101 -8.80 -13.60 3.72
CA GLU A 101 -9.26 -14.75 2.95
C GLU A 101 -9.26 -14.35 1.47
N GLU A 102 -8.58 -15.15 0.64
CA GLU A 102 -8.44 -14.94 -0.82
C GLU A 102 -9.78 -15.05 -1.56
#